data_AF-A0A938GYE2-F1
#
_entry.id   AF-A0A938GYE2-F1
#
_cell.length_a   1.000
_cell.length_b   1.000
_cell.length_c   1.000
_cell.angle_alpha   90.00
_cell.angle_beta   90.00
_cell.angle_gamma   90.00
#
_symmetry.space_group_name_H-M   'P 1'
#
loop_
_entity.id
_entity.type
_entity.pdbx_description
1 polymer ?
#
loop_
_entity_poly.entity_id
_entity_poly.type
_entity_poly.pdbx_seq_one_letter_code
_entity_poly.pdbx_strand_id
1 'polypeptide(L)'
;MGRGAPGHYARGNAVRFFVQERARNVGGRMATMRAVRKSLIFGGGLAAMGLSLGAKTPLGAAEELARYSARPVLTEIVLAGRAGELALDPKGEAGGETSYQGLALRSEDFPLTIRIGSAPTDKAPMVRLRTRLEGWQDEWQDHEGQMWLVLRFLDGNNQAVSSAAFIREGDSPGWGGLPQNSRLSRRVDEAVVPERSSRVQLLLVSGGTPRTTGFWAVRELSISVLAEGNEAATAPRLYHLEPLRGSNLESPQGTPDGWTRDGTGLSAPRLFSHATESGGVEPLLALVDADPTNTGGWLQGVRAASPVVPGQRLRVECEEMHSIGRGGDAEATFRTLPVGSFGFRAWATDELGRPTGPSLRLPVEVRPAFYLTTGFRLLGLGVIAAGLLGGVRYFTWRRMQRQLQQLEQRRAVEEERTRMARDIHDEMGSRFTQISLLAGRALQSAPPDESVREPIRSINGAVKELASALEEIVWAANPSHDSLEGFSNYLSQYAAG
;
A
#
# COMPACT_ATOMS: atom_id res chain seq x y z
N MET A 1 -7.70 7.28 33.59
CA MET A 1 -7.72 8.39 32.60
C MET A 1 -6.33 9.00 32.55
N GLY A 2 -5.80 9.23 31.35
CA GLY A 2 -4.62 10.08 31.10
C GLY A 2 -3.23 9.47 31.31
N ARG A 3 -2.81 8.55 30.43
CA ARG A 3 -1.37 8.31 30.17
C ARG A 3 -0.87 9.41 29.23
N GLY A 4 0.08 10.24 29.68
CA GLY A 4 0.81 11.19 28.84
C GLY A 4 2.18 10.62 28.49
N ALA A 5 2.45 10.47 27.19
CA ALA A 5 3.69 9.98 26.63
C ALA A 5 4.83 11.01 26.77
N PRO A 6 6.09 10.59 26.97
CA PRO A 6 7.24 11.47 26.77
C PRO A 6 7.66 11.44 25.29
N GLY A 7 7.72 12.63 24.69
CA GLY A 7 8.21 12.86 23.33
C GLY A 7 9.71 12.61 23.21
N HIS A 8 10.08 11.82 22.21
CA HIS A 8 11.45 11.61 21.78
C HIS A 8 11.99 12.87 21.09
N TYR A 9 12.86 13.63 21.76
CA TYR A 9 13.76 14.58 21.12
C TYR A 9 14.90 13.81 20.47
N ALA A 10 14.89 13.71 19.14
CA ALA A 10 16.02 13.25 18.36
C ALA A 10 17.13 14.30 18.41
N ARG A 11 18.21 14.01 19.15
CA ARG A 11 19.47 14.77 19.07
C ARG A 11 20.10 14.53 17.70
N GLY A 12 20.14 15.56 16.86
CA GLY A 12 20.94 15.58 15.65
C GLY A 12 22.43 15.52 15.99
N ASN A 13 23.11 14.48 15.50
CA ASN A 13 24.56 14.38 15.56
C ASN A 13 25.17 15.40 14.59
N ALA A 14 25.96 16.32 15.14
CA ALA A 14 26.79 17.24 14.39
C ALA A 14 27.89 16.46 13.64
N VAL A 15 27.89 16.54 12.32
CA VAL A 15 28.94 15.97 11.46
C VAL A 15 30.14 16.92 11.49
N ARG A 16 31.22 16.49 12.16
CA ARG A 16 32.54 17.10 12.08
C ARG A 16 33.23 16.63 10.81
N PHE A 17 33.55 17.57 9.91
CA PHE A 17 34.49 17.34 8.82
C PHE A 17 35.93 17.46 9.36
N PHE A 18 36.74 16.41 9.18
CA PHE A 18 38.19 16.46 9.36
C PHE A 18 38.85 15.86 8.12
N VAL A 19 39.66 16.68 7.45
CA VAL A 19 40.56 16.32 6.34
C VAL A 19 41.94 16.11 6.95
N GLN A 20 42.60 14.98 6.67
CA GLN A 20 44.06 14.90 6.75
C GLN A 20 44.64 13.89 5.76
N GLU A 21 45.50 14.40 4.89
CA GLU A 21 46.36 13.67 3.95
C GLU A 21 47.39 12.77 4.66
N ARG A 22 47.75 11.65 4.02
CA ARG A 22 49.16 11.28 3.84
C ARG A 22 49.36 10.26 2.71
N ALA A 23 50.16 10.65 1.73
CA ALA A 23 50.74 9.79 0.72
C ALA A 23 52.00 9.07 1.25
N ARG A 24 52.24 7.83 0.79
CA ARG A 24 53.57 7.34 0.37
C ARG A 24 53.50 6.03 -0.45
N ASN A 25 54.31 6.04 -1.51
CA ASN A 25 54.60 4.99 -2.50
C ASN A 25 55.12 3.66 -1.93
N VAL A 26 54.95 2.57 -2.68
CA VAL A 26 55.96 1.87 -3.53
C VAL A 26 55.50 0.41 -3.76
N GLY A 27 55.60 -0.09 -5.00
CA GLY A 27 55.71 -1.53 -5.25
C GLY A 27 55.06 -1.99 -6.55
N GLY A 28 55.83 -2.09 -7.63
CA GLY A 28 55.33 -2.41 -8.96
C GLY A 28 55.09 -3.90 -9.24
N ARG A 29 54.58 -4.17 -10.44
CA ARG A 29 54.99 -5.29 -11.30
C ARG A 29 54.37 -5.18 -12.70
N MET A 30 55.25 -5.25 -13.69
CA MET A 30 54.96 -5.53 -15.10
C MET A 30 54.25 -6.88 -15.26
N ALA A 31 53.32 -6.97 -16.22
CA ALA A 31 53.16 -8.16 -17.06
C ALA A 31 52.33 -7.87 -18.33
N THR A 32 53.06 -7.81 -19.45
CA THR A 32 52.78 -8.44 -20.76
C THR A 32 51.48 -8.17 -21.53
N MET A 33 51.68 -7.48 -22.65
CA MET A 33 50.92 -7.55 -23.90
C MET A 33 50.51 -8.98 -24.30
N ARG A 34 49.28 -9.12 -24.79
CA ARG A 34 49.00 -10.02 -25.92
C ARG A 34 47.90 -9.42 -26.80
N ALA A 35 48.31 -9.06 -28.01
CA ALA A 35 47.42 -8.70 -29.12
C ALA A 35 46.72 -9.96 -29.65
N VAL A 36 45.42 -9.86 -29.93
CA VAL A 36 44.73 -10.77 -30.85
C VAL A 36 43.93 -9.93 -31.83
N ARG A 37 44.43 -9.89 -33.07
CA ARG A 37 43.67 -9.53 -34.26
C ARG A 37 42.66 -10.64 -34.55
N LYS A 38 41.42 -10.28 -34.91
CA LYS A 38 40.68 -10.92 -36.01
C LYS A 38 39.45 -10.08 -36.44
N SER A 39 39.62 -9.49 -37.63
CA SER A 39 38.74 -9.56 -38.80
C SER A 39 37.27 -9.09 -38.73
N LEU A 40 37.02 -8.03 -39.51
CA LEU A 40 35.74 -7.61 -40.08
C LEU A 40 35.02 -8.75 -40.83
N ILE A 41 33.68 -8.77 -40.79
CA ILE A 41 32.80 -8.99 -41.95
C ILE A 41 31.57 -8.06 -41.86
N PHE A 42 31.25 -7.52 -43.04
CA PHE A 42 30.24 -6.54 -43.47
C PHE A 42 28.76 -6.86 -43.19
N GLY A 43 27.93 -5.81 -43.16
CA GLY A 43 26.48 -5.85 -43.41
C GLY A 43 25.84 -4.46 -43.25
N GLY A 44 25.46 -3.80 -44.35
CA GLY A 44 25.03 -2.40 -44.43
C GLY A 44 23.70 -2.08 -43.71
N GLY A 45 23.26 -0.83 -43.55
CA GLY A 45 23.58 0.41 -44.25
C GLY A 45 22.25 1.14 -44.46
N LEU A 46 22.10 2.37 -43.95
CA LEU A 46 21.23 3.38 -44.54
C LEU A 46 21.62 4.77 -44.01
N ALA A 47 21.74 5.67 -44.97
CA ALA A 47 22.44 6.93 -44.94
C ALA A 47 21.56 8.08 -44.43
N ALA A 48 22.21 9.07 -43.81
CA ALA A 48 21.81 10.47 -43.92
C ALA A 48 23.07 11.28 -44.26
N MET A 49 23.02 11.95 -45.41
CA MET A 49 24.15 12.63 -46.05
C MET A 49 23.98 14.14 -45.89
N GLY A 50 25.08 14.83 -45.59
CA GLY A 50 25.29 16.24 -46.00
C GLY A 50 25.43 17.27 -44.88
N LEU A 51 26.65 17.52 -44.40
CA LEU A 51 27.55 18.56 -44.91
C LEU A 51 28.72 18.77 -43.93
N SER A 52 29.93 18.59 -44.45
CA SER A 52 31.20 18.71 -43.75
C SER A 52 31.61 20.18 -43.62
N LEU A 53 31.82 20.64 -42.39
CA LEU A 53 32.69 21.78 -42.06
C LEU A 53 33.48 21.45 -40.78
N GLY A 54 34.81 21.40 -40.90
CA GLY A 54 35.73 21.57 -39.78
C GLY A 54 36.03 20.35 -38.92
N ALA A 55 37.13 19.67 -39.22
CA ALA A 55 37.72 18.63 -38.40
C ALA A 55 38.11 19.15 -36.99
N LYS A 56 37.44 18.62 -35.96
CA LYS A 56 37.93 18.31 -34.62
C LYS A 56 36.87 17.41 -33.97
N THR A 57 37.01 16.09 -34.06
CA THR A 57 36.31 15.19 -33.15
C THR A 57 36.75 15.57 -31.73
N PRO A 58 35.87 16.10 -30.86
CA PRO A 58 36.32 16.68 -29.61
C PRO A 58 36.52 15.54 -28.62
N LEU A 59 37.65 15.53 -27.90
CA LEU A 59 37.82 14.68 -26.71
C LEU A 59 36.59 14.76 -25.77
N GLY A 60 35.90 15.91 -25.74
CA GLY A 60 34.69 16.13 -24.94
C GLY A 60 33.48 15.27 -25.29
N ALA A 61 33.22 14.96 -26.58
CA ALA A 61 32.04 14.14 -26.93
C ALA A 61 32.22 12.69 -26.51
N ALA A 62 33.46 12.17 -26.56
CA ALA A 62 33.76 10.82 -26.10
C ALA A 62 33.68 10.71 -24.56
N GLU A 63 34.13 11.74 -23.84
CA GLU A 63 33.97 11.82 -22.38
C GLU A 63 32.50 11.96 -21.96
N GLU A 64 31.72 12.74 -22.69
CA GLU A 64 30.28 12.90 -22.46
C GLU A 64 29.52 11.59 -22.71
N LEU A 65 29.80 10.92 -23.83
CA LEU A 65 29.21 9.62 -24.14
C LEU A 65 29.62 8.55 -23.14
N ALA A 66 30.85 8.60 -22.61
CA ALA A 66 31.30 7.71 -21.55
C ALA A 66 30.59 8.01 -20.20
N ARG A 67 30.39 9.29 -19.87
CA ARG A 67 29.70 9.72 -18.64
C ARG A 67 28.24 9.27 -18.59
N TYR A 68 27.55 9.34 -19.71
CA TYR A 68 26.13 8.96 -19.83
C TYR A 68 25.92 7.57 -20.45
N SER A 69 26.90 6.67 -20.31
CA SER A 69 26.84 5.31 -20.86
C SER A 69 26.13 4.30 -19.94
N ALA A 70 25.86 4.67 -18.69
CA ALA A 70 25.30 3.78 -17.69
C ALA A 70 23.89 3.31 -18.06
N ARG A 71 23.63 2.02 -17.90
CA ARG A 71 22.35 1.37 -18.16
C ARG A 71 21.73 0.90 -16.85
N PRO A 72 20.44 1.19 -16.60
CA PRO A 72 19.76 0.71 -15.40
C PRO A 72 19.51 -0.80 -15.50
N VAL A 73 19.82 -1.53 -14.44
CA VAL A 73 19.54 -2.97 -14.31
C VAL A 73 18.85 -3.27 -12.98
N LEU A 74 18.00 -4.32 -12.96
CA LEU A 74 17.45 -4.83 -11.71
C LEU A 74 18.54 -5.52 -10.91
N THR A 75 18.74 -5.10 -9.66
CA THR A 75 19.72 -5.71 -8.75
C THR A 75 19.05 -6.63 -7.74
N GLU A 76 17.85 -6.30 -7.28
CA GLU A 76 17.12 -7.09 -6.31
C GLU A 76 15.62 -6.74 -6.35
N ILE A 77 14.77 -7.74 -6.09
CA ILE A 77 13.34 -7.56 -5.85
C ILE A 77 13.02 -8.15 -4.49
N VAL A 78 12.44 -7.35 -3.60
CA VAL A 78 12.07 -7.76 -2.24
C VAL A 78 10.55 -7.69 -2.08
N LEU A 79 9.95 -8.79 -1.65
CA LEU A 79 8.51 -8.95 -1.44
C LEU A 79 8.23 -9.23 0.03
N ALA A 80 7.38 -8.43 0.67
CA ALA A 80 7.03 -8.57 2.09
C ALA A 80 8.26 -8.73 3.01
N GLY A 81 9.37 -8.05 2.68
CA GLY A 81 10.64 -8.11 3.42
C GLY A 81 11.53 -9.33 3.15
N ARG A 82 11.17 -10.20 2.20
CA ARG A 82 11.99 -11.33 1.74
C ARG A 82 12.56 -11.04 0.36
N ALA A 83 13.88 -11.15 0.22
CA ALA A 83 14.52 -11.10 -1.08
C ALA A 83 14.01 -12.25 -1.95
N GLY A 84 13.52 -11.95 -3.14
CA GLY A 84 13.04 -12.96 -4.08
C GLY A 84 14.18 -13.59 -4.87
N GLU A 85 14.09 -14.90 -5.11
CA GLU A 85 14.97 -15.63 -6.05
C GLU A 85 14.57 -15.40 -7.53
N LEU A 86 13.99 -14.23 -7.86
CA LEU A 86 13.54 -14.00 -9.23
C LEU A 86 14.75 -13.96 -10.17
N ALA A 87 14.62 -14.57 -11.35
CA ALA A 87 15.62 -14.44 -12.40
C ALA A 87 15.72 -12.97 -12.81
N LEU A 88 16.84 -12.34 -12.49
CA LEU A 88 17.17 -10.96 -12.84
C LEU A 88 17.82 -10.86 -14.23
N ASP A 89 17.67 -11.90 -15.05
CA ASP A 89 18.23 -11.92 -16.40
C ASP A 89 17.28 -11.21 -17.38
N PRO A 90 17.79 -10.27 -18.20
CA PRO A 90 16.98 -9.61 -19.20
C PRO A 90 16.53 -10.62 -20.27
N LYS A 91 15.24 -10.58 -20.62
CA LYS A 91 14.64 -11.43 -21.67
C LYS A 91 15.15 -11.03 -23.07
N GLY A 92 15.58 -9.79 -23.22
CA GLY A 92 16.19 -9.23 -24.43
C GLY A 92 16.26 -7.71 -24.39
N GLU A 93 17.13 -7.15 -25.23
CA GLU A 93 17.18 -5.71 -25.51
C GLU A 93 16.61 -5.48 -26.91
N ALA A 94 15.54 -4.70 -27.02
CA ALA A 94 14.92 -4.35 -28.29
C ALA A 94 14.47 -2.89 -28.28
N GLY A 95 14.79 -2.13 -29.34
CA GLY A 95 14.26 -0.78 -29.52
C GLY A 95 14.67 0.26 -28.45
N GLY A 96 15.79 0.05 -27.74
CA GLY A 96 16.19 0.92 -26.63
C GLY A 96 15.48 0.61 -25.31
N GLU A 97 14.96 -0.61 -25.16
CA GLU A 97 14.33 -1.08 -23.93
C GLU A 97 14.91 -2.45 -23.53
N THR A 98 15.34 -2.57 -22.27
CA THR A 98 15.78 -3.81 -21.63
C THR A 98 14.59 -4.40 -20.87
N SER A 99 14.02 -5.48 -21.41
CA SER A 99 12.80 -6.09 -20.90
C SER A 99 13.10 -7.27 -19.98
N TYR A 100 12.45 -7.30 -18.80
CA TYR A 100 12.60 -8.35 -17.80
C TYR A 100 11.40 -9.31 -17.81
N GLN A 101 11.59 -10.49 -17.21
CA GLN A 101 10.48 -11.43 -17.00
C GLN A 101 9.42 -10.81 -16.09
N GLY A 102 8.14 -11.03 -16.44
CA GLY A 102 7.02 -10.45 -15.69
C GLY A 102 6.91 -11.01 -14.27
N LEU A 103 6.62 -10.13 -13.32
CA LEU A 103 6.43 -10.42 -11.91
C LEU A 103 4.94 -10.52 -11.58
N ALA A 104 4.48 -11.70 -11.16
CA ALA A 104 3.11 -11.91 -10.70
C ALA A 104 3.06 -11.86 -9.16
N LEU A 105 2.26 -10.94 -8.62
CA LEU A 105 2.12 -10.66 -7.20
C LEU A 105 0.69 -10.89 -6.73
N ARG A 106 0.52 -11.24 -5.47
CA ARG A 106 -0.76 -11.24 -4.76
C ARG A 106 -0.87 -9.98 -3.91
N SER A 107 -2.09 -9.60 -3.54
CA SER A 107 -2.33 -8.47 -2.62
C SER A 107 -1.67 -8.64 -1.24
N GLU A 108 -1.28 -9.86 -0.86
CA GLU A 108 -0.58 -10.17 0.40
C GLU A 108 0.95 -10.04 0.31
N ASP A 109 1.54 -9.96 -0.88
CA ASP A 109 2.99 -9.96 -1.10
C ASP A 109 3.65 -8.59 -0.89
N PHE A 110 2.88 -7.59 -0.46
CA PHE A 110 3.34 -6.22 -0.25
C PHE A 110 3.95 -5.99 1.15
N PRO A 111 4.88 -5.03 1.32
CA PRO A 111 5.35 -4.07 0.32
C PRO A 111 6.26 -4.71 -0.75
N LEU A 112 6.13 -4.20 -1.99
CA LEU A 112 7.00 -4.51 -3.11
C LEU A 112 8.13 -3.49 -3.13
N THR A 113 9.37 -3.96 -3.13
CA THR A 113 10.56 -3.11 -3.24
C THR A 113 11.39 -3.56 -4.42
N ILE A 114 11.69 -2.63 -5.33
CA ILE A 114 12.51 -2.88 -6.52
C ILE A 114 13.80 -2.07 -6.37
N ARG A 115 14.94 -2.76 -6.39
CA ARG A 115 16.26 -2.13 -6.36
C ARG A 115 16.84 -2.10 -7.77
N ILE A 116 17.35 -0.93 -8.13
CA ILE A 116 17.92 -0.62 -9.43
C ILE A 116 19.36 -0.19 -9.21
N GLY A 117 20.26 -0.72 -10.04
CA GLY A 117 21.67 -0.32 -10.06
C GLY A 117 22.16 -0.07 -11.48
N SER A 118 23.46 0.21 -11.61
CA SER A 118 24.13 0.31 -12.91
C SER A 118 24.62 -1.05 -13.39
N ALA A 119 24.63 -1.29 -14.71
CA ALA A 119 25.11 -2.55 -15.25
C ALA A 119 26.60 -2.75 -14.94
N PRO A 120 27.06 -3.96 -14.58
CA PRO A 120 28.47 -4.20 -14.23
C PRO A 120 29.48 -3.90 -15.35
N THR A 121 29.01 -3.84 -16.60
CA THR A 121 29.84 -3.56 -17.78
C THR A 121 30.07 -2.07 -18.05
N ASP A 122 29.35 -1.20 -17.34
CA ASP A 122 29.40 0.23 -17.57
C ASP A 122 30.65 0.84 -16.90
N LYS A 123 31.27 1.80 -17.60
CA LYS A 123 32.52 2.42 -17.14
C LYS A 123 32.30 3.52 -16.09
N ALA A 124 31.09 4.07 -16.03
CA ALA A 124 30.70 5.15 -15.14
C ALA A 124 29.40 4.78 -14.40
N PRO A 125 29.21 5.23 -13.15
CA PRO A 125 27.94 5.07 -12.47
C PRO A 125 26.86 5.90 -13.16
N MET A 126 25.61 5.49 -12.99
CA MET A 126 24.45 6.25 -13.44
C MET A 126 24.42 7.65 -12.82
N VAL A 127 24.36 8.69 -13.65
CA VAL A 127 24.37 10.09 -13.20
C VAL A 127 23.09 10.43 -12.45
N ARG A 128 21.92 10.08 -13.00
CA ARG A 128 20.63 10.25 -12.34
C ARG A 128 19.67 9.16 -12.81
N LEU A 129 18.69 8.80 -11.98
CA LEU A 129 17.65 7.83 -12.32
C LEU A 129 16.26 8.42 -12.15
N ARG A 130 15.40 8.16 -13.12
CA ARG A 130 13.95 8.35 -13.00
C ARG A 130 13.24 7.01 -13.10
N THR A 131 12.21 6.82 -12.28
CA THR A 131 11.38 5.61 -12.31
C THR A 131 9.91 5.97 -12.52
N ARG A 132 9.15 5.02 -13.08
CA ARG A 132 7.71 5.20 -13.29
C ARG A 132 7.02 3.85 -13.23
N LEU A 133 5.91 3.77 -12.50
CA LEU A 133 5.00 2.65 -12.55
C LEU A 133 3.83 2.98 -13.48
N GLU A 134 3.91 2.55 -14.74
CA GLU A 134 2.84 2.73 -15.71
C GLU A 134 1.55 2.04 -15.24
N GLY A 135 0.42 2.74 -15.34
CA GLY A 135 -0.87 2.30 -14.81
C GLY A 135 -1.14 2.72 -13.36
N TRP A 136 -0.15 3.30 -12.67
CA TRP A 136 -0.30 3.85 -11.31
C TRP A 136 0.20 5.30 -11.20
N GLN A 137 1.25 5.67 -11.95
CA GLN A 137 1.86 7.00 -11.97
C GLN A 137 1.73 7.67 -13.34
N ASP A 138 1.31 8.94 -13.33
CA ASP A 138 1.16 9.76 -14.54
C ASP A 138 2.50 10.38 -15.00
N GLU A 139 3.42 10.61 -14.07
CA GLU A 139 4.70 11.26 -14.32
C GLU A 139 5.88 10.39 -13.87
N TRP A 140 7.04 10.62 -14.49
CA TRP A 140 8.30 10.07 -14.03
C TRP A 140 8.66 10.64 -12.67
N GLN A 141 9.08 9.78 -11.76
CA GLN A 141 9.49 10.13 -10.41
C GLN A 141 11.01 10.16 -10.33
N ASP A 142 11.56 11.23 -9.76
CA ASP A 142 12.94 11.26 -9.31
C ASP A 142 13.09 10.58 -7.95
N HIS A 143 14.29 10.09 -7.67
CA HIS A 143 14.64 9.58 -6.35
C HIS A 143 15.22 10.70 -5.48
N GLU A 144 15.14 10.53 -4.16
CA GLU A 144 15.52 11.54 -3.17
C GLU A 144 16.99 11.99 -3.35
N GLY A 145 17.13 13.25 -3.76
CA GLY A 145 18.39 13.98 -3.93
C GLY A 145 18.18 15.42 -3.48
N GLN A 146 19.13 15.97 -2.72
CA GLN A 146 18.95 17.26 -2.06
C GLN A 146 20.20 18.13 -2.16
N MET A 147 20.03 19.34 -2.68
CA MET A 147 21.03 20.40 -2.60
C MET A 147 20.61 21.43 -1.55
N TRP A 148 21.56 22.03 -0.85
CA TRP A 148 21.26 22.93 0.27
C TRP A 148 21.82 24.33 0.05
N LEU A 149 20.99 25.34 0.36
CA LEU A 149 21.45 26.68 0.69
C LEU A 149 21.68 26.71 2.20
N VAL A 150 22.91 26.94 2.64
CA VAL A 150 23.26 26.92 4.06
C VAL A 150 23.68 28.31 4.51
N LEU A 151 23.01 28.80 5.56
CA LEU A 151 23.49 29.89 6.38
C LEU A 151 24.36 29.32 7.48
N ARG A 152 25.67 29.51 7.41
CA ARG A 152 26.59 29.18 8.49
C ARG A 152 26.76 30.38 9.40
N PHE A 153 26.37 30.25 10.66
CA PHE A 153 26.53 31.28 11.68
C PHE A 153 27.89 31.15 12.36
N LEU A 154 28.61 32.26 12.44
CA LEU A 154 29.97 32.34 12.96
C LEU A 154 30.03 33.24 14.20
N ASP A 155 30.87 32.89 15.17
CA ASP A 155 31.19 33.74 16.31
C ASP A 155 32.20 34.84 15.95
N GLY A 156 32.58 35.67 16.93
CA GLY A 156 33.54 36.76 16.73
C GLY A 156 34.96 36.30 16.33
N ASN A 157 35.27 35.01 16.49
CA ASN A 157 36.54 34.40 16.09
C ASN A 157 36.43 33.66 14.74
N ASN A 158 35.33 33.85 14.01
CA ASN A 158 34.99 33.15 12.76
C ASN A 158 34.84 31.63 12.92
N GLN A 159 34.57 31.13 14.14
CA GLN A 159 34.27 29.72 14.35
C GLN A 159 32.78 29.46 14.12
N ALA A 160 32.47 28.33 13.49
CA ALA A 160 31.08 27.93 13.25
C ALA A 160 30.37 27.62 14.58
N VAL A 161 29.30 28.37 14.85
CA VAL A 161 28.40 28.16 16.00
C VAL A 161 27.33 27.14 15.63
N SER A 162 26.71 27.34 14.47
CA SER A 162 25.56 26.55 13.99
C SER A 162 25.27 26.86 12.52
N SER A 163 24.30 26.16 11.93
CA SER A 163 23.86 26.42 10.57
C SER A 163 22.35 26.23 10.41
N ALA A 164 21.74 27.03 9.54
CA ALA A 164 20.41 26.77 8.98
C ALA A 164 20.57 26.30 7.53
N ALA A 165 19.88 25.22 7.14
CA ALA A 165 19.95 24.65 5.80
C ALA A 165 18.57 24.67 5.15
N PHE A 166 18.51 25.13 3.90
CA PHE A 166 17.29 25.19 3.10
C PHE A 166 17.42 24.24 1.91
N ILE A 167 16.53 23.24 1.87
CA ILE A 167 16.61 22.12 0.95
C ILE A 167 16.00 22.49 -0.41
N ARG A 168 16.66 22.10 -1.50
CA ARG A 168 16.17 22.08 -2.88
C ARG A 168 16.15 20.63 -3.35
N GLU A 169 15.04 20.20 -3.95
CA GLU A 169 14.82 18.83 -4.41
C GLU A 169 13.86 18.83 -5.61
N GLY A 170 13.95 17.81 -6.46
CA GLY A 170 13.11 17.70 -7.65
C GLY A 170 13.33 18.84 -8.64
N ASP A 171 12.29 19.17 -9.39
CA ASP A 171 12.30 20.21 -10.41
C ASP A 171 11.65 21.50 -9.88
N SER A 172 12.32 22.64 -10.06
CA SER A 172 11.77 23.95 -9.70
C SER A 172 10.54 24.31 -10.56
N PRO A 173 9.59 25.11 -10.04
CA PRO A 173 8.46 25.58 -10.85
C PRO A 173 8.91 26.27 -12.15
N GLY A 174 8.40 25.79 -13.28
CA GLY A 174 8.77 26.32 -14.60
C GLY A 174 10.03 25.72 -15.21
N TRP A 175 10.56 24.62 -14.65
CA TRP A 175 11.61 23.83 -15.29
C TRP A 175 11.13 23.23 -16.62
N GLY A 176 11.87 23.52 -17.70
CA GLY A 176 11.56 23.08 -19.07
C GLY A 176 12.41 21.89 -19.56
N GLY A 177 13.19 21.27 -18.68
CA GLY A 177 14.13 20.19 -19.02
C GLY A 177 15.53 20.65 -19.44
N LEU A 178 15.70 21.94 -19.77
CA LEU A 178 16.98 22.57 -20.03
C LEU A 178 17.07 23.93 -19.29
N PRO A 179 18.24 24.34 -18.80
CA PRO A 179 18.38 25.66 -18.20
C PRO A 179 17.94 26.81 -19.13
N GLN A 180 18.17 26.67 -20.44
CA GLN A 180 17.85 27.72 -21.43
C GLN A 180 16.36 27.91 -21.69
N ASN A 181 15.52 26.91 -21.41
CA ASN A 181 14.06 26.99 -21.61
C ASN A 181 13.28 27.01 -20.28
N SER A 182 14.00 27.11 -19.16
CA SER A 182 13.43 27.10 -17.82
C SER A 182 13.20 28.51 -17.31
N ARG A 183 12.14 28.68 -16.52
CA ARG A 183 11.87 29.95 -15.83
C ARG A 183 12.49 29.94 -14.45
N LEU A 184 12.99 31.10 -14.04
CA LEU A 184 13.41 31.32 -12.65
C LEU A 184 12.19 31.40 -11.74
N SER A 185 12.34 30.86 -10.54
CA SER A 185 11.33 30.86 -9.51
C SER A 185 11.88 31.59 -8.28
N ARG A 186 11.07 32.45 -7.67
CA ARG A 186 11.42 33.11 -6.42
C ARG A 186 10.97 32.26 -5.23
N ARG A 187 11.89 32.04 -4.30
CA ARG A 187 11.67 31.35 -3.04
C ARG A 187 12.07 32.22 -1.86
N VAL A 188 11.33 32.09 -0.76
CA VAL A 188 11.58 32.78 0.50
C VAL A 188 11.75 31.72 1.60
N ASP A 189 12.87 31.79 2.31
CA ASP A 189 13.18 30.95 3.46
C ASP A 189 13.40 31.84 4.71
N GLU A 190 13.22 31.29 5.91
CA GLU A 190 13.42 32.03 7.17
C GLU A 190 14.37 31.27 8.11
N ALA A 191 15.19 32.02 8.86
CA ALA A 191 16.06 31.46 9.90
C ALA A 191 16.15 32.40 11.10
N VAL A 192 16.43 31.83 12.28
CA VAL A 192 16.70 32.62 13.49
C VAL A 192 18.20 32.58 13.76
N VAL A 193 18.80 33.75 14.04
CA VAL A 193 20.21 33.88 14.38
C VAL A 193 20.46 33.27 15.77
N PRO A 194 21.30 32.23 15.88
CA PRO A 194 21.52 31.55 17.15
C PRO A 194 22.36 32.37 18.12
N GLU A 195 22.23 32.06 19.40
CA GLU A 195 23.05 32.65 20.46
C GLU A 195 24.55 32.55 20.15
N ARG A 196 25.32 33.56 20.53
CA ARG A 196 26.78 33.69 20.29
C ARG A 196 27.21 33.93 18.83
N SER A 197 26.26 34.01 17.89
CA SER A 197 26.55 34.32 16.49
C SER A 197 26.77 35.82 16.30
N SER A 198 27.77 36.18 15.50
CA SER A 198 28.08 37.58 15.14
C SER A 198 28.10 37.82 13.64
N ARG A 199 28.28 36.77 12.84
CA ARG A 199 28.34 36.83 11.37
C ARG A 199 27.59 35.66 10.75
N VAL A 200 27.08 35.84 9.54
CA VAL A 200 26.47 34.78 8.72
C VAL A 200 27.21 34.68 7.39
N GLN A 201 27.55 33.44 7.01
CA GLN A 201 28.24 33.07 5.79
C GLN A 201 27.35 32.18 4.94
N LEU A 202 27.37 32.38 3.62
CA LEU A 202 26.59 31.61 2.66
C LEU A 202 27.35 30.43 2.06
N LEU A 203 26.66 29.30 1.93
CA LEU A 203 27.13 28.14 1.19
C LEU A 203 26.02 27.60 0.29
N LEU A 204 26.36 27.25 -0.95
CA LEU A 204 25.53 26.44 -1.84
C LEU A 204 26.22 25.09 -1.96
N VAL A 205 25.55 23.98 -1.64
CA VAL A 205 26.19 22.65 -1.66
C VAL A 205 25.31 21.59 -2.32
N SER A 206 25.92 20.72 -3.11
CA SER A 206 25.26 19.55 -3.71
C SER A 206 25.24 18.32 -2.79
N GLY A 207 25.85 18.39 -1.60
CA GLY A 207 26.06 17.25 -0.71
C GLY A 207 25.00 17.04 0.38
N GLY A 208 23.73 17.36 0.13
CA GLY A 208 22.69 17.22 1.15
C GLY A 208 22.34 15.77 1.48
N THR A 209 22.13 14.94 0.45
CA THR A 209 22.01 13.48 0.56
C THR A 209 23.09 12.78 -0.26
N PRO A 210 23.57 11.59 0.16
CA PRO A 210 24.55 10.83 -0.63
C PRO A 210 24.04 10.60 -2.05
N ARG A 211 24.93 10.75 -3.04
CA ARG A 211 24.63 10.56 -4.47
C ARG A 211 23.62 11.55 -5.06
N THR A 212 23.46 12.71 -4.44
CA THR A 212 22.74 13.83 -5.07
C THR A 212 23.44 14.22 -6.36
N THR A 213 22.67 14.36 -7.43
CA THR A 213 23.12 14.88 -8.71
C THR A 213 22.06 15.83 -9.24
N GLY A 214 22.46 16.75 -10.11
CA GLY A 214 21.53 17.72 -10.65
C GLY A 214 22.14 19.03 -11.09
N PHE A 215 21.24 19.94 -11.42
CA PHE A 215 21.53 21.31 -11.76
C PHE A 215 20.81 22.25 -10.79
N TRP A 216 21.51 23.25 -10.29
CA TRP A 216 20.91 24.35 -9.54
C TRP A 216 21.65 25.65 -9.83
N ALA A 217 20.96 26.65 -10.35
CA ALA A 217 21.51 27.98 -10.60
C ALA A 217 20.76 29.03 -9.79
N VAL A 218 21.51 29.98 -9.25
CA VAL A 218 21.02 31.11 -8.46
C VAL A 218 21.34 32.41 -9.19
N ARG A 219 20.31 33.21 -9.45
CA ARG A 219 20.43 34.52 -10.09
C ARG A 219 20.47 35.65 -9.06
N GLU A 220 19.46 35.70 -8.20
CA GLU A 220 19.40 36.66 -7.12
C GLU A 220 19.40 35.93 -5.78
N LEU A 221 20.12 36.48 -4.81
CA LEU A 221 20.09 36.00 -3.42
C LEU A 221 20.21 37.19 -2.49
N SER A 222 19.29 37.33 -1.55
CA SER A 222 19.34 38.39 -0.55
C SER A 222 18.98 37.88 0.84
N ILE A 223 19.59 38.49 1.86
CA ILE A 223 19.27 38.26 3.26
C ILE A 223 18.85 39.60 3.84
N SER A 224 17.69 39.64 4.47
CA SER A 224 17.16 40.79 5.21
C SER A 224 16.75 40.37 6.61
N VAL A 225 16.75 41.33 7.53
CA VAL A 225 16.15 41.10 8.86
C VAL A 225 14.63 41.18 8.70
N LEU A 226 13.89 40.26 9.30
CA LEU A 226 12.43 40.36 9.39
C LEU A 226 12.07 41.37 10.47
N ALA A 227 11.47 42.50 10.07
CA ALA A 227 10.89 43.45 10.99
C ALA A 227 9.59 42.89 11.61
N GLU A 228 9.37 43.12 12.90
CA GLU A 228 8.09 42.83 13.55
C GLU A 228 7.09 43.97 13.25
N GLY A 229 5.94 43.64 12.65
CA GLY A 229 4.86 44.60 12.36
C GLY A 229 4.83 45.16 10.93
N ASN A 230 4.13 46.28 10.72
CA ASN A 230 3.83 46.86 9.40
C ASN A 230 5.04 47.55 8.71
N GLU A 231 6.25 47.39 9.25
CA GLU A 231 7.52 47.97 8.76
C GLU A 231 8.32 47.03 7.86
N ALA A 232 7.68 46.01 7.27
CA ALA A 232 8.31 45.06 6.36
C ALA A 232 9.00 45.75 5.14
N ALA A 233 8.57 46.96 4.78
CA ALA A 233 9.13 47.74 3.68
C ALA A 233 10.50 48.41 4.01
N THR A 234 10.88 48.51 5.28
CA THR A 234 12.09 49.22 5.74
C THR A 234 13.15 48.30 6.32
N ALA A 235 12.94 46.99 6.24
CA ALA A 235 13.78 46.03 6.93
C ALA A 235 15.22 46.03 6.37
N PRO A 236 16.26 46.12 7.22
CA PRO A 236 17.64 46.28 6.76
C PRO A 236 18.09 45.03 5.99
N ARG A 237 18.57 45.24 4.77
CA ARG A 237 19.17 44.20 3.92
C ARG A 237 20.61 43.95 4.36
N LEU A 238 20.87 42.77 4.91
CA LEU A 238 22.19 42.35 5.39
C LEU A 238 23.12 41.91 4.26
N TYR A 239 22.54 41.24 3.26
CA TYR A 239 23.28 40.71 2.12
C TYR A 239 22.45 40.83 0.84
N HIS A 240 23.13 41.08 -0.27
CA HIS A 240 22.58 40.96 -1.61
C HIS A 240 23.69 40.47 -2.54
N LEU A 241 23.40 39.45 -3.33
CA LEU A 241 24.27 38.98 -4.38
C LEU A 241 24.29 40.02 -5.49
N GLU A 242 25.37 40.80 -5.55
CA GLU A 242 25.62 41.71 -6.67
C GLU A 242 25.91 40.93 -7.96
N PRO A 243 25.70 41.53 -9.14
CA PRO A 243 26.15 40.97 -10.40
C PRO A 243 27.61 40.52 -10.30
N LEU A 244 27.88 39.27 -10.68
CA LEU A 244 29.19 38.66 -10.44
C LEU A 244 30.30 39.47 -11.10
N ARG A 245 31.34 39.76 -10.32
CA ARG A 245 32.62 40.33 -10.77
C ARG A 245 33.71 39.30 -10.53
N GLY A 246 34.83 39.44 -11.21
CA GLY A 246 35.97 38.54 -11.06
C GLY A 246 36.66 38.23 -12.37
N SER A 247 37.30 37.07 -12.44
CA SER A 247 38.13 36.67 -13.58
C SER A 247 37.50 35.54 -14.38
N ASN A 248 37.59 35.65 -15.72
CA ASN A 248 37.16 34.62 -16.66
C ASN A 248 35.69 34.17 -16.47
N LEU A 249 34.79 35.12 -16.18
CA LEU A 249 33.39 34.81 -15.85
C LEU A 249 32.58 34.20 -17.00
N GLU A 250 33.04 34.37 -18.23
CA GLU A 250 32.47 33.74 -19.43
C GLU A 250 32.74 32.22 -19.49
N SER A 251 33.66 31.72 -18.66
CA SER A 251 34.00 30.30 -18.60
C SER A 251 33.27 29.63 -17.43
N PRO A 252 32.80 28.37 -17.59
CA PRO A 252 32.27 27.60 -16.47
C PRO A 252 33.23 27.47 -15.28
N GLN A 253 34.54 27.56 -15.54
CA GLN A 253 35.61 27.49 -14.54
C GLN A 253 36.11 28.87 -14.08
N GLY A 254 35.39 29.95 -14.40
CA GLY A 254 35.70 31.30 -13.93
C GLY A 254 35.72 31.42 -12.41
N THR A 255 36.34 32.49 -11.91
CA THR A 255 36.50 32.75 -10.47
C THR A 255 35.78 34.05 -10.10
N PRO A 256 34.55 33.95 -9.56
CA PRO A 256 33.81 35.11 -9.04
C PRO A 256 34.42 35.62 -7.73
N ASP A 257 34.46 36.94 -7.57
CA ASP A 257 34.97 37.61 -6.37
C ASP A 257 34.10 37.27 -5.15
N GLY A 258 34.75 37.04 -4.01
CA GLY A 258 34.05 36.73 -2.76
C GLY A 258 33.45 35.32 -2.67
N TRP A 259 33.62 34.49 -3.70
CA TRP A 259 33.14 33.11 -3.75
C TRP A 259 34.28 32.16 -4.11
N THR A 260 34.32 31.02 -3.45
CA THR A 260 35.32 29.97 -3.69
C THR A 260 34.62 28.64 -3.93
N ARG A 261 35.22 27.79 -4.76
CA ARG A 261 34.77 26.40 -4.94
C ARG A 261 35.11 25.59 -3.69
N ASP A 262 34.19 24.75 -3.26
CA ASP A 262 34.31 23.86 -2.12
C ASP A 262 33.79 22.46 -2.48
N GLY A 263 34.04 21.46 -1.62
CA GLY A 263 33.63 20.08 -1.80
C GLY A 263 34.71 19.16 -2.38
N THR A 264 34.39 17.87 -2.51
CA THR A 264 35.31 16.84 -3.04
C THR A 264 35.41 16.87 -4.58
N GLY A 265 34.34 17.31 -5.24
CA GLY A 265 34.22 17.48 -6.68
C GLY A 265 34.26 18.95 -7.09
N LEU A 266 35.47 19.49 -7.30
CA LEU A 266 35.65 20.89 -7.70
C LEU A 266 35.11 21.21 -9.11
N SER A 267 34.75 20.16 -9.88
CA SER A 267 34.12 20.30 -11.18
C SER A 267 32.62 20.54 -11.10
N ALA A 268 31.95 20.32 -9.97
CA ALA A 268 30.51 20.52 -9.84
C ALA A 268 30.09 22.00 -9.71
N PRO A 269 30.70 22.84 -8.84
CA PRO A 269 30.42 24.26 -8.90
C PRO A 269 30.93 24.79 -10.24
N ARG A 270 30.12 25.58 -10.96
CA ARG A 270 30.45 26.21 -12.25
C ARG A 270 29.71 27.53 -12.42
N LEU A 271 30.21 28.38 -13.29
CA LEU A 271 29.43 29.53 -13.78
C LEU A 271 28.52 29.07 -14.92
N PHE A 272 27.27 29.53 -14.88
CA PHE A 272 26.28 29.27 -15.93
C PHE A 272 25.93 30.56 -16.65
N SER A 273 26.11 30.60 -17.96
CA SER A 273 25.75 31.74 -18.80
C SER A 273 24.24 31.76 -19.04
N HIS A 274 23.56 32.73 -18.42
CA HIS A 274 22.11 32.93 -18.53
C HIS A 274 21.80 34.07 -19.51
N ALA A 275 20.87 33.84 -20.43
CA ALA A 275 20.40 34.87 -21.35
C ALA A 275 19.34 35.74 -20.65
N THR A 276 19.60 37.03 -20.59
CA THR A 276 18.66 38.03 -20.05
C THR A 276 17.60 38.40 -21.08
N GLU A 277 16.44 38.88 -20.61
CA GLU A 277 15.36 39.38 -21.49
C GLU A 277 15.82 40.53 -22.40
N SER A 278 16.80 41.31 -21.97
CA SER A 278 17.44 42.38 -22.74
C SER A 278 18.40 41.89 -23.84
N GLY A 279 18.59 40.58 -24.00
CA GLY A 279 19.49 39.98 -24.98
C GLY A 279 20.98 39.95 -24.58
N GLY A 280 21.30 40.36 -23.36
CA GLY A 280 22.63 40.21 -22.76
C GLY A 280 22.82 38.83 -22.11
N VAL A 281 24.07 38.43 -21.87
CA VAL A 281 24.41 37.21 -21.13
C VAL A 281 24.98 37.60 -19.77
N GLU A 282 24.49 36.97 -18.71
CA GLU A 282 25.01 37.15 -17.35
C GLU A 282 25.49 35.82 -16.75
N PRO A 283 26.62 35.80 -16.03
CA PRO A 283 27.09 34.61 -15.34
C PRO A 283 26.34 34.42 -14.02
N LEU A 284 25.80 33.22 -13.80
CA LEU A 284 25.15 32.80 -12.56
C LEU A 284 26.02 31.82 -11.79
N LEU A 285 25.88 31.82 -10.46
CA LEU A 285 26.44 30.75 -9.63
C LEU A 285 25.58 29.49 -9.84
N ALA A 286 26.19 28.44 -10.37
CA ALA A 286 25.52 27.16 -10.58
C ALA A 286 26.27 25.99 -9.93
N LEU A 287 25.51 24.99 -9.51
CA LEU A 287 25.98 23.66 -9.17
C LEU A 287 25.50 22.73 -10.29
N VAL A 288 26.45 22.11 -10.99
CA VAL A 288 26.19 21.12 -12.05
C VAL A 288 26.87 19.83 -11.61
N ASP A 289 26.18 19.07 -10.77
CA ASP A 289 26.71 17.85 -10.20
C ASP A 289 26.28 16.64 -11.02
N ALA A 290 27.24 16.08 -11.76
CA ALA A 290 27.05 14.91 -12.61
C ALA A 290 27.83 13.68 -12.10
N ASP A 291 28.32 13.72 -10.85
CA ASP A 291 29.09 12.63 -10.26
C ASP A 291 28.47 12.21 -8.91
N PRO A 292 27.75 11.08 -8.85
CA PRO A 292 27.10 10.64 -7.62
C PRO A 292 28.08 10.25 -6.51
N THR A 293 29.39 10.20 -6.76
CA THR A 293 30.40 9.84 -5.77
C THR A 293 31.04 11.04 -5.09
N ASN A 294 30.81 12.25 -5.61
CA ASN A 294 31.41 13.48 -5.14
C ASN A 294 30.36 14.51 -4.74
N THR A 295 30.82 15.59 -4.12
CA THR A 295 29.99 16.74 -3.78
C THR A 295 30.74 18.01 -4.11
N GLY A 296 30.04 19.05 -4.53
CA GLY A 296 30.61 20.35 -4.81
C GLY A 296 29.81 21.47 -4.16
N GLY A 297 30.43 22.63 -4.04
CA GLY A 297 29.77 23.78 -3.46
C GLY A 297 30.41 25.11 -3.81
N TRP A 298 29.63 26.16 -3.63
CA TRP A 298 30.10 27.54 -3.59
C TRP A 298 30.13 28.00 -2.14
N LEU A 299 31.30 28.42 -1.66
CA LEU A 299 31.52 28.97 -0.33
C LEU A 299 31.79 30.46 -0.44
N GLN A 300 30.97 31.28 0.23
CA GLN A 300 31.22 32.71 0.35
C GLN A 300 32.45 32.93 1.24
N GLY A 301 33.38 33.80 0.84
CA GLY A 301 34.54 34.14 1.65
C GLY A 301 34.16 34.78 2.99
N VAL A 302 34.85 34.43 4.08
CA VAL A 302 34.54 34.90 5.45
C VAL A 302 34.54 36.43 5.57
N ARG A 303 35.36 37.13 4.77
CA ARG A 303 35.40 38.60 4.73
C ARG A 303 34.09 39.21 4.20
N ALA A 304 33.41 38.51 3.30
CA ALA A 304 32.10 38.90 2.75
C ALA A 304 30.92 38.46 3.63
N ALA A 305 31.16 37.69 4.71
CA ALA A 305 30.12 37.32 5.67
C ALA A 305 29.48 38.55 6.31
N SER A 306 28.17 38.54 6.44
CA SER A 306 27.38 39.69 6.90
C SER A 306 27.23 39.69 8.42
N PRO A 307 27.29 40.85 9.10
CA PRO A 307 27.08 40.91 10.54
C PRO A 307 25.62 40.58 10.90
N VAL A 308 25.43 39.88 12.02
CA VAL A 308 24.11 39.49 12.54
C VAL A 308 24.08 39.65 14.06
N VAL A 309 22.88 39.82 14.63
CA VAL A 309 22.67 39.87 16.08
C VAL A 309 21.88 38.63 16.52
N PRO A 310 22.26 37.96 17.63
CA PRO A 310 21.50 36.86 18.19
C PRO A 310 20.01 37.20 18.38
N GLY A 311 19.14 36.23 18.10
CA GLY A 311 17.69 36.37 18.20
C GLY A 311 17.03 37.08 17.01
N GLN A 312 17.79 37.70 16.09
CA GLN A 312 17.21 38.26 14.87
C GLN A 312 16.60 37.16 14.00
N ARG A 313 15.42 37.45 13.44
CA ARG A 313 14.82 36.63 12.39
C ARG A 313 15.31 37.13 11.04
N LEU A 314 15.77 36.22 10.20
CA LEU A 314 16.28 36.50 8.86
C LEU A 314 15.29 35.97 7.83
N ARG A 315 15.10 36.74 6.76
CA ARG A 315 14.42 36.36 5.54
C ARG A 315 15.45 36.22 4.43
N VAL A 316 15.45 35.06 3.78
CA VAL A 316 16.34 34.72 2.68
C VAL A 316 15.51 34.62 1.42
N GLU A 317 15.68 35.54 0.49
CA GLU A 317 15.00 35.50 -0.80
C GLU A 317 15.98 35.07 -1.87
N CYS A 318 15.60 34.05 -2.64
CA CYS A 318 16.41 33.46 -3.70
C CYS A 318 15.59 33.42 -4.99
N GLU A 319 16.15 33.90 -6.10
CA GLU A 319 15.63 33.65 -7.45
C GLU A 319 16.51 32.59 -8.11
N GLU A 320 15.92 31.44 -8.42
CA GLU A 320 16.65 30.23 -8.78
C GLU A 320 15.89 29.33 -9.75
N MET A 321 16.63 28.45 -10.40
CA MET A 321 16.09 27.32 -11.17
C MET A 321 16.90 26.07 -10.83
N HIS A 322 16.24 24.92 -10.73
CA HIS A 322 16.91 23.67 -10.43
C HIS A 322 16.17 22.45 -10.97
N SER A 323 16.94 21.39 -11.16
CA SER A 323 16.46 20.02 -11.36
C SER A 323 17.43 19.10 -10.65
N ILE A 324 16.95 18.49 -9.57
CA ILE A 324 17.77 17.73 -8.63
C ILE A 324 17.18 16.34 -8.51
N GLY A 325 18.05 15.34 -8.56
CA GLY A 325 17.70 13.96 -8.31
C GLY A 325 18.87 13.20 -7.72
N ARG A 326 18.86 11.90 -7.95
CA ARG A 326 19.81 10.97 -7.34
C ARG A 326 20.46 10.10 -8.40
N GLY A 327 21.77 9.96 -8.31
CA GLY A 327 22.54 9.02 -9.11
C GLY A 327 22.90 7.72 -8.39
N GLY A 328 23.56 6.83 -9.12
CA GLY A 328 23.90 5.49 -8.69
C GLY A 328 22.66 4.63 -8.42
N ASP A 329 22.77 3.72 -7.46
CA ASP A 329 21.68 2.80 -7.12
C ASP A 329 20.51 3.50 -6.42
N ALA A 330 19.32 2.99 -6.70
CA ALA A 330 18.06 3.51 -6.20
C ALA A 330 17.09 2.39 -5.80
N GLU A 331 16.12 2.74 -4.97
CA GLU A 331 15.08 1.85 -4.49
C GLU A 331 13.72 2.48 -4.75
N ALA A 332 12.79 1.69 -5.29
CA ALA A 332 11.39 2.05 -5.48
C ALA A 332 10.50 1.12 -4.65
N THR A 333 9.80 1.69 -3.66
CA THR A 333 8.96 0.93 -2.73
C THR A 333 7.48 1.25 -2.93
N PHE A 334 6.69 0.21 -3.19
CA PHE A 334 5.24 0.29 -3.32
C PHE A 334 4.60 -0.43 -2.12
N ARG A 335 3.90 0.33 -1.28
CA ARG A 335 3.26 -0.21 -0.06
C ARG A 335 2.08 -1.11 -0.37
N THR A 336 1.32 -0.78 -1.41
CA THR A 336 0.14 -1.50 -1.88
C THR A 336 -0.07 -1.14 -3.34
N LEU A 337 -0.57 -2.06 -4.16
CA LEU A 337 -1.08 -1.77 -5.49
C LEU A 337 -2.46 -2.43 -5.67
N PRO A 338 -3.38 -1.81 -6.42
CA PRO A 338 -4.65 -2.44 -6.74
C PRO A 338 -4.45 -3.64 -7.67
N VAL A 339 -5.45 -4.51 -7.74
CA VAL A 339 -5.48 -5.63 -8.69
C VAL A 339 -5.46 -5.07 -10.11
N GLY A 340 -4.52 -5.53 -10.94
CA GLY A 340 -4.30 -4.99 -12.28
C GLY A 340 -2.93 -5.33 -12.86
N SER A 341 -2.68 -4.85 -14.06
CA SER A 341 -1.40 -4.99 -14.76
C SER A 341 -0.71 -3.64 -14.85
N PHE A 342 0.55 -3.61 -14.45
CA PHE A 342 1.41 -2.43 -14.39
C PHE A 342 2.71 -2.67 -15.14
N GLY A 343 3.36 -1.59 -15.56
CA GLY A 343 4.71 -1.63 -16.16
C GLY A 343 5.65 -0.79 -15.33
N PHE A 344 6.52 -1.42 -14.53
CA PHE A 344 7.58 -0.68 -13.87
C PHE A 344 8.67 -0.33 -14.89
N ARG A 345 9.03 0.94 -14.97
CA ARG A 345 10.08 1.47 -15.82
C ARG A 345 11.12 2.22 -15.02
N ALA A 346 12.37 2.10 -15.45
CA ALA A 346 13.48 2.90 -14.93
C ALA A 346 14.33 3.43 -16.10
N TRP A 347 14.74 4.68 -16.04
CA TRP A 347 15.54 5.31 -17.08
C TRP A 347 16.68 6.09 -16.46
N ALA A 348 17.91 5.79 -16.89
CA ALA A 348 19.05 6.65 -16.62
C ALA A 348 18.85 7.99 -17.32
N THR A 349 19.23 9.07 -16.66
CA THR A 349 19.19 10.43 -17.19
C THR A 349 20.51 11.14 -16.96
N ASP A 350 20.73 12.22 -17.70
CA ASP A 350 21.75 13.21 -17.35
C ASP A 350 21.37 13.98 -16.07
N GLU A 351 22.25 14.88 -15.62
CA GLU A 351 22.02 15.72 -14.45
C GLU A 351 20.78 16.62 -14.60
N LEU A 352 20.34 16.92 -15.83
CA LEU A 352 19.16 17.74 -16.14
C LEU A 352 17.86 16.92 -16.17
N GLY A 353 17.93 15.60 -16.00
CA GLY A 353 16.77 14.71 -16.05
C GLY A 353 16.37 14.27 -17.47
N ARG A 354 17.24 14.49 -18.48
CA ARG A 354 16.99 14.05 -19.86
C ARG A 354 17.42 12.59 -20.05
N PRO A 355 16.61 11.75 -20.72
CA PRO A 355 16.92 10.33 -20.87
C PRO A 355 18.24 10.04 -21.59
N THR A 356 19.02 9.10 -21.05
CA THR A 356 20.31 8.66 -21.60
C THR A 356 20.29 7.15 -21.78
N GLY A 357 20.42 6.68 -23.03
CA GLY A 357 20.49 5.24 -23.33
C GLY A 357 19.15 4.51 -23.19
N PRO A 358 19.18 3.16 -23.08
CA PRO A 358 17.99 2.34 -23.02
C PRO A 358 17.27 2.42 -21.66
N SER A 359 15.95 2.25 -21.69
CA SER A 359 15.12 2.15 -20.49
C SER A 359 14.98 0.70 -20.03
N LEU A 360 14.80 0.49 -18.73
CA LEU A 360 14.46 -0.79 -18.12
C LEU A 360 12.95 -0.95 -18.02
N ARG A 361 12.43 -2.15 -18.32
CA ARG A 361 11.00 -2.47 -18.13
C ARG A 361 10.78 -3.80 -17.45
N LEU A 362 9.99 -3.78 -16.38
CA LEU A 362 9.51 -4.94 -15.62
C LEU A 362 7.97 -4.95 -15.62
N PRO A 363 7.33 -5.90 -16.33
CA PRO A 363 5.89 -6.10 -16.21
C PRO A 363 5.52 -6.59 -14.79
N VAL A 364 4.53 -5.99 -14.16
CA VAL A 364 4.05 -6.35 -12.81
C VAL A 364 2.54 -6.64 -12.88
N GLU A 365 2.11 -7.85 -12.52
CA GLU A 365 0.71 -8.26 -12.50
C GLU A 365 0.27 -8.52 -11.06
N VAL A 366 -0.70 -7.76 -10.54
CA VAL A 366 -1.27 -7.96 -9.20
C VAL A 366 -2.57 -8.74 -9.34
N ARG A 367 -2.58 -9.99 -8.87
CA ARG A 367 -3.72 -10.90 -8.91
C ARG A 367 -4.64 -10.74 -7.70
N PRO A 368 -5.95 -10.94 -7.86
CA PRO A 368 -6.88 -10.94 -6.74
C PRO A 368 -6.60 -12.11 -5.79
N ALA A 369 -6.89 -11.91 -4.49
CA ALA A 369 -6.84 -13.00 -3.51
C ALA A 369 -7.79 -14.14 -3.89
N PHE A 370 -7.40 -15.39 -3.57
CA PHE A 370 -8.16 -16.59 -3.99
C PHE A 370 -9.64 -16.54 -3.56
N TYR A 371 -9.96 -16.04 -2.37
CA TYR A 371 -11.33 -15.93 -1.87
C TYR A 371 -12.18 -14.86 -2.56
N LEU A 372 -11.56 -13.95 -3.33
CA LEU A 372 -12.27 -12.96 -4.15
C LEU A 372 -12.58 -13.49 -5.56
N THR A 373 -12.07 -14.66 -5.93
CA THR A 373 -12.36 -15.27 -7.23
C THR A 373 -13.84 -15.66 -7.33
N THR A 374 -14.42 -15.53 -8.53
CA THR A 374 -15.82 -15.88 -8.78
C THR A 374 -16.11 -17.34 -8.43
N GLY A 375 -15.17 -18.25 -8.72
CA GLY A 375 -15.29 -19.67 -8.38
C GLY A 375 -15.41 -19.92 -6.88
N PHE A 376 -14.56 -19.30 -6.05
CA PHE A 376 -14.64 -19.45 -4.59
C PHE A 376 -15.94 -18.86 -4.03
N ARG A 377 -16.39 -17.70 -4.54
CA ARG A 377 -17.66 -17.09 -4.13
C ARG A 377 -18.86 -17.97 -4.45
N LEU A 378 -18.90 -18.57 -5.65
CA LEU A 378 -19.95 -19.51 -6.05
C LEU A 378 -19.94 -20.77 -5.19
N LEU A 379 -18.76 -21.31 -4.88
CA LEU A 379 -18.61 -22.46 -4.01
C LEU A 379 -19.11 -22.13 -2.59
N GLY A 380 -18.72 -20.98 -2.03
CA GLY A 380 -19.20 -20.51 -0.73
C GLY A 380 -20.73 -20.37 -0.69
N LEU A 381 -21.33 -19.76 -1.71
CA LEU A 381 -22.79 -19.69 -1.88
C LEU A 381 -23.43 -21.08 -1.98
N GLY A 382 -22.81 -22.01 -2.71
CA GLY A 382 -23.27 -23.39 -2.84
C GLY A 382 -23.27 -24.13 -1.49
N VAL A 383 -22.22 -23.97 -0.70
CA VAL A 383 -22.13 -24.56 0.65
C VAL A 383 -23.21 -23.99 1.58
N ILE A 384 -23.45 -22.67 1.54
CA ILE A 384 -24.52 -22.04 2.33
C ILE A 384 -25.90 -22.55 1.90
N ALA A 385 -26.17 -22.63 0.60
CA ALA A 385 -27.43 -23.14 0.07
C ALA A 385 -27.66 -24.62 0.43
N ALA A 386 -26.61 -25.46 0.32
CA ALA A 386 -26.67 -26.86 0.73
C ALA A 386 -26.91 -27.00 2.25
N GLY A 387 -26.26 -26.16 3.06
CA GLY A 387 -26.50 -26.10 4.51
C GLY A 387 -27.93 -25.73 4.87
N LEU A 388 -28.52 -24.74 4.19
CA LEU A 388 -29.92 -24.34 4.38
C LEU A 388 -30.89 -25.46 3.95
N LEU A 389 -30.69 -26.04 2.77
CA LEU A 389 -31.52 -27.16 2.29
C LEU A 389 -31.42 -28.37 3.21
N GLY A 390 -30.21 -28.71 3.66
CA GLY A 390 -29.97 -29.78 4.63
C GLY A 390 -30.64 -29.51 5.98
N GLY A 391 -30.54 -28.27 6.47
CA GLY A 391 -31.22 -27.83 7.69
C GLY A 391 -32.74 -27.95 7.58
N VAL A 392 -33.35 -27.43 6.51
CA VAL A 392 -34.81 -27.55 6.27
C VAL A 392 -35.23 -29.01 6.19
N ARG A 393 -34.51 -29.84 5.42
CA ARG A 393 -34.76 -31.30 5.34
C ARG A 393 -34.65 -32.00 6.69
N TYR A 394 -33.66 -31.64 7.50
CA TYR A 394 -33.48 -32.19 8.83
C TYR A 394 -34.64 -31.81 9.76
N PHE A 395 -35.04 -30.53 9.78
CA PHE A 395 -36.15 -30.07 10.60
C PHE A 395 -37.49 -30.68 10.19
N THR A 396 -37.76 -30.79 8.89
CA THR A 396 -39.00 -31.42 8.41
C THR A 396 -39.04 -32.91 8.72
N TRP A 397 -37.95 -33.64 8.51
CA TRP A 397 -37.84 -35.05 8.89
C TRP A 397 -38.03 -35.25 10.39
N ARG A 398 -37.38 -34.43 11.22
CA ARG A 398 -37.51 -34.50 12.69
C ARG A 398 -38.93 -34.17 13.16
N ARG A 399 -39.62 -33.23 12.49
CA ARG A 399 -41.03 -32.92 12.75
C ARG A 399 -41.93 -34.10 12.37
N MET A 400 -41.71 -34.71 11.22
CA MET A 400 -42.48 -35.85 10.73
C MET A 400 -42.30 -37.08 11.65
N GLN A 401 -41.09 -37.35 12.11
CA GLN A 401 -40.81 -38.42 13.09
C GLN A 401 -41.57 -38.22 14.40
N ARG A 402 -41.63 -36.98 14.93
CA ARG A 402 -42.42 -36.67 16.13
C ARG A 402 -43.92 -36.85 15.91
N GLN A 403 -44.42 -36.47 14.73
CA GLN A 403 -45.83 -36.66 14.37
C GLN A 403 -46.17 -38.15 14.25
N LEU A 404 -45.29 -38.95 13.65
CA LEU A 404 -45.45 -40.41 13.59
C LEU A 404 -45.48 -41.03 14.99
N GLN A 405 -44.57 -40.65 15.89
CA GLN A 405 -44.58 -41.13 17.27
C GLN A 405 -45.87 -40.77 18.01
N GLN A 406 -46.40 -39.56 17.80
CA GLN A 406 -47.67 -39.15 18.40
C GLN A 406 -48.87 -39.93 17.83
N LEU A 407 -48.86 -40.21 16.52
CA LEU A 407 -49.88 -41.02 15.88
C LEU A 407 -49.84 -42.48 16.36
N GLU A 408 -48.65 -43.06 16.48
CA GLU A 408 -48.45 -44.40 17.03
C GLU A 408 -48.93 -44.49 18.49
N GLN A 409 -48.64 -43.49 19.33
CA GLN A 409 -49.14 -43.44 20.70
C GLN A 409 -50.67 -43.35 20.77
N ARG A 410 -51.29 -42.50 19.95
CA ARG A 410 -52.76 -42.39 19.90
C ARG A 410 -53.39 -43.70 19.46
N ARG A 411 -52.85 -44.31 18.40
CA ARG A 411 -53.32 -45.59 17.89
C ARG A 411 -53.19 -46.69 18.93
N ALA A 412 -52.06 -46.75 19.65
CA ALA A 412 -51.87 -47.72 20.74
C ALA A 412 -52.92 -47.55 21.85
N VAL A 413 -53.25 -46.30 22.22
CA VAL A 413 -54.30 -46.02 23.21
C VAL A 413 -55.69 -46.41 22.71
N GLU A 414 -56.01 -46.13 21.45
CA GLU A 414 -57.30 -46.50 20.84
C GLU A 414 -57.46 -48.03 20.73
N GLU A 415 -56.40 -48.74 20.35
CA GLU A 415 -56.38 -50.21 20.31
C GLU A 415 -56.56 -50.81 21.71
N GLU A 416 -55.91 -50.23 22.73
CA GLU A 416 -56.06 -50.62 24.14
C GLU A 416 -57.50 -50.39 24.64
N ARG A 417 -58.10 -49.23 24.34
CA ARG A 417 -59.49 -48.91 24.69
C ARG A 417 -60.48 -49.89 24.07
N THR A 418 -60.29 -50.21 22.79
CA THR A 418 -61.15 -51.14 22.07
C THR A 418 -61.02 -52.56 22.64
N ARG A 419 -59.80 -52.97 23.03
CA ARG A 419 -59.57 -54.24 23.71
C ARG A 419 -60.28 -54.28 25.07
N MET A 420 -60.12 -53.24 25.89
CA MET A 420 -60.78 -53.13 27.20
C MET A 420 -62.32 -53.18 27.07
N ALA A 421 -62.90 -52.44 26.12
CA ALA A 421 -64.35 -52.44 25.91
C ALA A 421 -64.88 -53.84 25.54
N ARG A 422 -64.14 -54.59 24.72
CA ARG A 422 -64.47 -55.98 24.35
C ARG A 422 -64.37 -56.92 25.56
N ASP A 423 -63.27 -56.86 26.29
CA ASP A 423 -63.05 -57.71 27.48
C ASP A 423 -64.11 -57.44 28.56
N ILE A 424 -64.48 -56.17 28.77
CA ILE A 424 -65.55 -55.76 29.69
C ILE A 424 -66.91 -56.27 29.23
N HIS A 425 -67.23 -56.14 27.93
CA HIS A 425 -68.48 -56.64 27.35
C HIS A 425 -68.63 -58.16 27.57
N ASP A 426 -67.58 -58.92 27.28
CA ASP A 426 -67.62 -60.38 27.35
C ASP A 426 -67.66 -60.88 28.81
N GLU A 427 -66.83 -60.32 29.72
CA GLU A 427 -66.77 -60.77 31.11
C GLU A 427 -67.99 -60.29 31.93
N MET A 428 -68.36 -59.01 31.85
CA MET A 428 -69.49 -58.51 32.63
C MET A 428 -70.83 -58.92 32.03
N GLY A 429 -70.96 -58.95 30.70
CA GLY A 429 -72.18 -59.38 30.02
C GLY A 429 -72.54 -60.84 30.33
N SER A 430 -71.54 -61.73 30.35
CA SER A 430 -71.75 -63.13 30.74
C SER A 430 -72.15 -63.28 32.21
N ARG A 431 -71.50 -62.54 33.13
CA ARG A 431 -71.84 -62.54 34.57
C ARG A 431 -73.26 -61.99 34.83
N PHE A 432 -73.66 -60.89 34.18
CA PHE A 432 -75.02 -60.34 34.31
C PHE A 432 -76.08 -61.30 33.76
N THR A 433 -75.80 -61.96 32.65
CA THR A 433 -76.68 -63.01 32.09
C THR A 433 -76.84 -64.17 33.07
N GLN A 434 -75.73 -64.62 33.66
CA GLN A 434 -75.75 -65.70 34.66
C GLN A 434 -76.57 -65.31 35.91
N ILE A 435 -76.38 -64.11 36.44
CA ILE A 435 -77.14 -63.62 37.61
C ILE A 435 -78.62 -63.47 37.27
N SER A 436 -78.96 -62.94 36.09
CA SER A 436 -80.36 -62.82 35.63
C SER A 436 -81.05 -64.18 35.50
N LEU A 437 -80.36 -65.19 34.97
CA LEU A 437 -80.86 -66.56 34.88
C LEU A 437 -81.04 -67.19 36.26
N LEU A 438 -80.08 -67.00 37.17
CA LEU A 438 -80.17 -67.49 38.55
C LEU A 438 -81.32 -66.82 39.32
N ALA A 439 -81.46 -65.50 39.19
CA ALA A 439 -82.56 -64.74 39.80
C ALA A 439 -83.92 -65.15 39.21
N GLY A 440 -84.01 -65.35 37.88
CA GLY A 440 -85.22 -65.83 37.22
C GLY A 440 -85.64 -67.23 37.68
N ARG A 441 -84.68 -68.16 37.84
CA ARG A 441 -84.94 -69.48 38.42
C ARG A 441 -85.36 -69.39 39.88
N ALA A 442 -84.66 -68.59 40.69
CA ALA A 442 -85.01 -68.37 42.09
C ALA A 442 -86.43 -67.81 42.25
N LEU A 443 -86.86 -66.91 41.35
CA LEU A 443 -88.21 -66.35 41.33
C LEU A 443 -89.29 -67.40 40.98
N GLN A 444 -89.00 -68.32 40.04
CA GLN A 444 -89.91 -69.42 39.69
C GLN A 444 -90.04 -70.45 40.83
N SER A 445 -88.97 -70.70 41.57
CA SER A 445 -88.96 -71.67 42.67
C SER A 445 -89.39 -71.10 44.03
N ALA A 446 -89.55 -69.78 44.16
CA ALA A 446 -89.95 -69.14 45.42
C ALA A 446 -91.44 -69.37 45.75
N PRO A 447 -91.81 -69.57 47.04
CA PRO A 447 -93.21 -69.60 47.51
C PRO A 447 -93.98 -68.34 47.09
N PRO A 448 -95.32 -68.36 47.00
CA PRO A 448 -96.15 -67.19 46.70
C PRO A 448 -96.24 -66.22 47.89
N ASP A 449 -95.09 -65.91 48.50
CA ASP A 449 -94.92 -64.89 49.53
C ASP A 449 -94.21 -63.69 48.89
N GLU A 450 -94.89 -62.55 48.91
CA GLU A 450 -94.39 -61.35 48.25
C GLU A 450 -93.14 -60.78 48.96
N SER A 451 -92.94 -61.09 50.25
CA SER A 451 -91.76 -60.66 51.02
C SER A 451 -90.44 -61.29 50.53
N VAL A 452 -90.51 -62.43 49.82
CA VAL A 452 -89.36 -63.15 49.26
C VAL A 452 -89.19 -62.88 47.76
N ARG A 453 -90.31 -62.68 47.04
CA ARG A 453 -90.29 -62.44 45.59
C ARG A 453 -89.88 -61.03 45.22
N GLU A 454 -90.22 -60.02 46.03
CA GLU A 454 -89.89 -58.61 45.75
C GLU A 454 -88.36 -58.38 45.68
N PRO A 455 -87.53 -58.82 46.65
CA PRO A 455 -86.08 -58.59 46.59
C PRO A 455 -85.41 -59.28 45.39
N ILE A 456 -85.90 -60.47 44.98
CA ILE A 456 -85.40 -61.18 43.81
C ILE A 456 -85.77 -60.45 42.51
N ARG A 457 -86.98 -59.88 42.42
CA ARG A 457 -87.36 -59.01 41.29
C ARG A 457 -86.50 -57.75 41.27
N SER A 458 -86.22 -57.16 42.43
CA SER A 458 -85.36 -55.99 42.56
C SER A 458 -83.93 -56.29 42.08
N ILE A 459 -83.34 -57.42 42.48
CA ILE A 459 -82.01 -57.87 41.99
C ILE A 459 -82.00 -58.09 40.47
N ASN A 460 -83.02 -58.77 39.93
CA ASN A 460 -83.11 -58.98 38.48
C ASN A 460 -83.32 -57.66 37.72
N GLY A 461 -84.07 -56.72 38.30
CA GLY A 461 -84.23 -55.36 37.77
C GLY A 461 -82.90 -54.60 37.76
N ALA A 462 -82.19 -54.58 38.89
CA ALA A 462 -80.89 -53.94 39.02
C ALA A 462 -79.84 -54.52 38.07
N VAL A 463 -79.83 -55.85 37.85
CA VAL A 463 -78.91 -56.48 36.90
C VAL A 463 -79.25 -56.13 35.45
N LYS A 464 -80.53 -55.98 35.11
CA LYS A 464 -80.95 -55.51 33.77
C LYS A 464 -80.59 -54.04 33.54
N GLU A 465 -80.77 -53.19 34.55
CA GLU A 465 -80.34 -51.79 34.49
C GLU A 465 -78.81 -51.68 34.35
N LEU A 466 -78.05 -52.48 35.10
CA LEU A 466 -76.58 -52.54 34.97
C LEU A 466 -76.13 -53.07 33.62
N ALA A 467 -76.82 -54.06 33.04
CA ALA A 467 -76.53 -54.55 31.70
C ALA A 467 -76.78 -53.47 30.63
N SER A 468 -77.88 -52.71 30.76
CA SER A 468 -78.18 -51.59 29.87
C SER A 468 -77.16 -50.46 30.00
N ALA A 469 -76.77 -50.11 31.23
CA ALA A 469 -75.75 -49.08 31.48
C ALA A 469 -74.36 -49.51 30.97
N LEU A 470 -74.02 -50.80 31.07
CA LEU A 470 -72.79 -51.35 30.52
C LEU A 470 -72.78 -51.28 28.98
N GLU A 471 -73.90 -51.60 28.34
CA GLU A 471 -74.05 -51.49 26.88
C GLU A 471 -73.84 -50.04 26.41
N GLU A 472 -74.38 -49.07 27.15
CA GLU A 472 -74.19 -47.64 26.89
C GLU A 472 -72.73 -47.19 27.09
N ILE A 473 -72.06 -47.64 28.16
CA ILE A 473 -70.65 -47.34 28.42
C ILE A 473 -69.74 -47.96 27.34
N VAL A 474 -70.01 -49.21 26.95
CA VAL A 474 -69.26 -49.90 25.88
C VAL A 474 -69.48 -49.20 24.54
N TRP A 475 -70.71 -48.76 24.25
CA TRP A 475 -71.02 -47.99 23.05
C TRP A 475 -70.27 -46.65 23.01
N ALA A 476 -70.25 -45.91 24.12
CA ALA A 476 -69.52 -44.64 24.24
C ALA A 476 -67.99 -44.79 24.26
N ALA A 477 -67.47 -45.96 24.63
CA ALA A 477 -66.03 -46.24 24.66
C ALA A 477 -65.49 -46.80 23.33
N ASN A 478 -66.36 -47.18 22.39
CA ASN A 478 -65.97 -47.74 21.11
C ASN A 478 -65.69 -46.64 20.06
N PRO A 479 -64.42 -46.47 19.61
CA PRO A 479 -64.04 -45.41 18.68
C PRO A 479 -64.76 -45.44 17.32
N SER A 480 -65.35 -46.57 16.92
CA SER A 480 -66.11 -46.66 15.66
C SER A 480 -67.42 -45.88 15.67
N HIS A 481 -67.87 -45.42 16.85
CA HIS A 481 -69.10 -44.63 17.02
C HIS A 481 -68.86 -43.15 17.33
N ASP A 482 -67.60 -42.69 17.39
CA ASP A 482 -67.20 -41.29 17.64
C ASP A 482 -67.40 -40.35 16.43
N SER A 483 -68.02 -40.82 15.34
CA SER A 483 -68.37 -39.97 14.20
C SER A 483 -69.69 -39.23 14.45
N LEU A 484 -69.81 -38.01 13.90
CA LEU A 484 -71.05 -37.19 13.97
C LEU A 484 -72.29 -37.95 13.49
N GLU A 485 -72.11 -38.88 12.55
CA GLU A 485 -73.16 -39.73 12.00
C GLU A 485 -73.60 -40.83 12.99
N GLY A 486 -72.66 -41.40 13.74
CA GLY A 486 -72.93 -42.38 14.81
C GLY A 486 -73.72 -41.77 15.98
N PHE A 487 -73.34 -40.57 16.42
CA PHE A 487 -74.03 -39.84 17.48
C PHE A 487 -75.45 -39.41 17.09
N SER A 488 -75.64 -38.96 15.85
CA SER A 488 -76.95 -38.57 15.32
C SER A 488 -77.94 -39.74 15.30
N ASN A 489 -77.49 -40.93 14.92
CA ASN A 489 -78.36 -42.10 14.87
C ASN A 489 -78.80 -42.58 16.26
N TYR A 490 -77.91 -42.53 17.25
CA TYR A 490 -78.24 -42.91 18.63
C TYR A 490 -79.28 -41.98 19.26
N LEU A 491 -79.12 -40.65 19.14
CA LEU A 491 -80.11 -39.68 19.63
C LEU A 491 -81.47 -39.84 18.95
N SER A 492 -81.48 -40.19 17.66
CA SER A 492 -82.71 -40.42 16.90
C SER A 492 -83.47 -41.66 17.38
N GLN A 493 -82.75 -42.69 17.81
CA GLN A 493 -83.34 -43.91 18.35
C GLN A 493 -83.81 -43.74 19.80
N TYR A 494 -83.08 -42.97 20.62
CA TYR A 494 -83.44 -42.69 22.00
C TYR A 494 -84.65 -41.75 22.13
N ALA A 495 -84.80 -40.78 21.22
CA ALA A 495 -85.95 -39.88 21.21
C ALA A 495 -87.23 -40.50 20.59
N ALA A 496 -87.11 -41.66 19.96
CA ALA A 496 -88.21 -42.36 19.28
C ALA A 496 -88.77 -43.57 20.06
N GLY A 497 -88.13 -43.95 21.18
CA GLY A 497 -88.67 -44.87 22.18
C GLY A 497 -89.21 -44.10 23.38
#